data_AF-A0A975RKU9-F1
#
_entry.id   AF-A0A975RKU9-F1
#
_cell.length_a   1.000
_cell.length_b   1.000
_cell.length_c   1.000
_cell.angle_alpha   90.00
_cell.angle_beta   90.00
_cell.angle_gamma   90.00
#
_symmetry.space_group_name_H-M   'P 1'
#
loop_
_entity.id
_entity.type
_entity.pdbx_description
1 polymer ?
#
loop_
_entity_poly.entity_id
_entity_poly.type
_entity_poly.pdbx_seq_one_letter_code
_entity_poly.pdbx_strand_id
1 'polypeptide(L)'
;MPLAWAEDEDSAAESAHRLFRFGPMGWKVQAELPNPVNFEAATAFTTPSDLREAFGCGPDPRAHLDVAERFAEAGFDRLALINAGPDPEGFFTFFENELAEPVRELARGR
;
A
#
# COMPACT_ATOMS: atom_id res chain seq x y z
N MET A 1 4.07 -5.29 -0.84
CA MET A 1 4.14 -3.83 -0.76
C MET A 1 2.73 -3.24 -0.78
N PRO A 2 2.44 -2.28 0.11
CA PRO A 2 1.12 -1.70 0.28
C PRO A 2 0.84 -0.58 -0.74
N LEU A 3 -0.24 -0.70 -1.51
CA LEU A 3 -0.71 0.30 -2.47
C LEU A 3 -2.19 0.59 -2.25
N ALA A 4 -2.65 1.75 -2.70
CA ALA A 4 -4.06 2.10 -2.76
C ALA A 4 -4.31 2.98 -3.98
N TRP A 5 -4.89 2.41 -5.03
CA TRP A 5 -5.17 3.16 -6.25
C TRP A 5 -6.61 3.67 -6.28
N ALA A 6 -6.77 4.94 -6.67
CA ALA A 6 -8.02 5.59 -7.02
C ALA A 6 -7.70 6.75 -7.99
N GLU A 7 -8.72 7.37 -8.58
CA GLU A 7 -8.55 8.53 -9.46
C GLU A 7 -8.00 9.78 -8.74
N ASP A 8 -8.05 9.80 -7.41
CA ASP A 8 -7.45 10.83 -6.56
C ASP A 8 -6.82 10.22 -5.29
N GLU A 9 -5.85 10.94 -4.71
CA GLU A 9 -5.10 10.46 -3.55
C GLU A 9 -5.97 10.36 -2.28
N ASP A 10 -6.95 11.24 -2.12
CA ASP A 10 -7.79 11.29 -0.92
C ASP A 10 -8.68 10.04 -0.83
N SER A 11 -9.39 9.71 -1.92
CA SER A 11 -10.21 8.50 -2.03
C SER A 11 -9.38 7.22 -1.83
N ALA A 12 -8.16 7.18 -2.37
CA ALA A 12 -7.24 6.08 -2.15
C ALA A 12 -6.87 5.93 -0.67
N ALA A 13 -6.46 7.02 -0.02
CA ALA A 13 -6.06 7.02 1.38
C ALA A 13 -7.22 6.71 2.33
N GLU A 14 -8.43 7.20 2.03
CA GLU A 14 -9.64 6.87 2.78
C GLU A 14 -10.00 5.39 2.66
N SER A 15 -9.90 4.81 1.46
CA SER A 15 -10.12 3.37 1.27
C SER A 15 -9.06 2.54 2.02
N ALA A 16 -7.79 2.94 1.92
CA ALA A 16 -6.70 2.31 2.66
C ALA A 16 -6.90 2.39 4.17
N HIS A 17 -7.37 3.52 4.69
CA HIS A 17 -7.66 3.67 6.11
C HIS A 17 -8.78 2.74 6.55
N ARG A 18 -9.89 2.74 5.80
CA ARG A 18 -11.06 1.90 6.11
C ARG A 18 -10.73 0.41 6.12
N LEU A 19 -9.91 -0.05 5.17
CA LEU A 19 -9.61 -1.48 4.97
C LEU A 19 -8.34 -1.96 5.68
N PHE A 20 -7.35 -1.08 5.86
CA PHE A 20 -5.98 -1.43 6.25
C PHE A 20 -5.36 -0.52 7.33
N ARG A 21 -6.13 0.23 8.14
CA ARG A 21 -5.59 1.06 9.24
C ARG A 21 -4.71 0.33 10.27
N PHE A 22 -4.71 -1.01 10.29
CA PHE A 22 -3.80 -1.84 11.11
C PHE A 22 -2.41 -2.03 10.49
N GLY A 23 -2.26 -1.82 9.18
CA GLY A 23 -1.02 -2.07 8.44
C GLY A 23 0.21 -1.34 9.01
N PRO A 24 0.12 -0.04 9.36
CA PRO A 24 1.25 0.73 9.90
C PRO A 24 1.75 0.28 11.29
N MET A 25 1.00 -0.54 12.03
CA MET A 25 1.30 -0.89 13.43
C MET A 25 2.52 -1.82 13.61
N GLY A 26 3.13 -2.27 12.51
CA GLY A 26 4.29 -3.16 12.52
C GLY A 26 3.97 -4.60 12.96
N TRP A 27 4.94 -5.50 12.79
CA TRP A 27 4.68 -6.95 12.93
C TRP A 27 4.39 -7.37 14.37
N LYS A 28 5.04 -6.76 15.37
CA LYS A 28 4.88 -7.15 16.79
C LYS A 28 3.45 -6.93 17.27
N VAL A 29 2.81 -5.83 16.88
CA VAL A 29 1.42 -5.56 17.23
C VAL A 29 0.50 -6.52 16.48
N GLN A 30 0.73 -6.73 15.18
CA GLN A 30 -0.11 -7.61 14.36
C GLN A 30 -0.07 -9.08 14.80
N ALA A 31 1.06 -9.58 15.32
CA ALA A 31 1.20 -10.95 15.78
C ALA A 31 0.61 -11.21 17.18
N GLU A 32 0.60 -10.20 18.04
CA GLU A 32 0.26 -10.36 19.47
C GLU A 32 -1.19 -9.96 19.80
N LEU A 33 -1.92 -9.30 18.90
CA LEU A 33 -3.32 -8.97 19.13
C LEU A 33 -4.23 -10.17 18.76
N PRO A 34 -4.90 -10.82 19.74
CA PRO A 34 -5.58 -12.08 19.50
C PRO A 34 -6.93 -11.96 18.78
N ASN A 35 -7.59 -10.79 18.84
CA ASN A 35 -9.00 -10.63 18.44
C ASN A 35 -9.24 -9.30 17.69
N PRO A 36 -10.25 -9.24 16.79
CA PRO A 36 -10.59 -8.03 16.03
C PRO A 36 -10.82 -6.77 16.87
N VAL A 37 -11.50 -6.89 18.02
CA VAL A 37 -11.75 -5.74 18.93
C VAL A 37 -10.47 -5.08 19.44
N ASN A 38 -9.37 -5.83 19.55
CA ASN A 38 -8.09 -5.29 19.97
C ASN A 38 -7.44 -4.49 18.84
N PHE A 39 -7.61 -4.93 17.58
CA PHE A 39 -7.19 -4.15 16.42
C PHE A 39 -8.00 -2.86 16.28
N GLU A 40 -9.31 -2.90 16.53
CA GLU A 40 -10.15 -1.69 16.54
C GLU A 40 -9.62 -0.66 17.54
N ALA A 41 -9.37 -1.07 18.78
CA ALA A 41 -8.83 -0.18 19.81
C ALA A 41 -7.41 0.33 19.45
N ALA A 42 -6.54 -0.56 18.95
CA ALA A 42 -5.16 -0.21 18.62
C ALA A 42 -5.04 0.74 17.41
N THR A 43 -6.03 0.76 16.53
CA THR A 43 -6.04 1.57 15.30
C THR A 43 -7.00 2.77 15.36
N ALA A 44 -7.60 3.03 16.51
CA ALA A 44 -8.63 4.06 16.69
C ALA A 44 -8.14 5.48 16.36
N PHE A 45 -6.82 5.72 16.44
CA PHE A 45 -6.19 7.02 16.14
C PHE A 45 -5.41 7.04 14.84
N THR A 46 -5.34 5.93 14.11
CA THR A 46 -4.79 5.93 12.75
C THR A 46 -5.67 6.85 11.89
N THR A 47 -5.04 7.65 11.05
CA THR A 47 -5.68 8.63 10.17
C THR A 47 -5.38 8.29 8.70
N PRO A 48 -6.18 8.78 7.74
CA PRO A 48 -5.82 8.67 6.32
C PRO A 48 -4.44 9.25 5.98
N SER A 49 -3.94 10.23 6.76
CA SER A 49 -2.59 10.78 6.56
C SER A 49 -1.52 9.73 6.85
N ASP A 50 -1.67 8.96 7.93
CA ASP A 50 -0.75 7.87 8.28
C ASP A 50 -0.70 6.81 7.16
N LEU A 51 -1.81 6.61 6.44
CA LEU A 51 -1.85 5.69 5.31
C LEU A 51 -1.11 6.26 4.09
N ARG A 52 -1.17 7.57 3.82
CA ARG A 52 -0.39 8.19 2.73
C ARG A 52 1.11 8.06 2.93
N GLU A 53 1.58 8.09 4.18
CA GLU A 53 3.01 7.92 4.48
C GLU A 53 3.47 6.46 4.28
N ALA A 54 2.55 5.51 4.48
CA ALA A 54 2.84 4.07 4.46
C ALA A 54 2.52 3.38 3.12
N PHE A 55 1.56 3.88 2.35
CA PHE A 55 1.04 3.30 1.10
C PHE A 55 1.36 4.19 -0.10
N GLY A 56 1.51 3.59 -1.28
CA GLY A 56 1.46 4.35 -2.54
C GLY A 56 0.00 4.67 -2.84
N CYS A 57 -0.40 5.93 -2.66
CA CYS A 57 -1.79 6.37 -2.80
C CYS A 57 -2.03 7.16 -4.09
N GLY A 58 -3.19 6.95 -4.70
CA GLY A 58 -3.69 7.77 -5.82
C GLY A 58 -3.21 7.33 -7.21
N PRO A 59 -3.38 8.20 -8.21
CA PRO A 59 -3.22 7.84 -9.62
C PRO A 59 -1.78 7.99 -10.15
N ASP A 60 -0.85 8.57 -9.38
CA ASP A 60 0.53 8.80 -9.84
C ASP A 60 1.39 7.54 -9.68
N PRO A 61 1.94 6.95 -10.77
CA PRO A 61 2.86 5.81 -10.70
C PRO A 61 4.06 6.03 -9.78
N ARG A 62 4.56 7.26 -9.66
CA ARG A 62 5.73 7.55 -8.81
C ARG A 62 5.45 7.28 -7.33
N ALA A 63 4.25 7.61 -6.83
CA ALA A 63 3.87 7.30 -5.45
C ALA A 63 3.92 5.79 -5.15
N HIS A 64 3.55 4.94 -6.12
CA HIS A 64 3.63 3.48 -5.99
C HIS A 64 5.07 2.97 -6.12
N LEU A 65 5.86 3.57 -7.01
CA LEU A 65 7.26 3.20 -7.23
C LEU A 65 8.14 3.56 -6.04
N ASP A 66 7.92 4.68 -5.37
CA ASP A 66 8.66 5.05 -4.15
C ASP A 66 8.51 3.98 -3.05
N VAL A 67 7.35 3.35 -2.96
CA VAL A 67 7.14 2.21 -2.07
C VAL A 67 7.88 0.98 -2.56
N ALA A 68 7.81 0.67 -3.87
CA ALA A 68 8.53 -0.46 -4.46
C ALA A 68 10.04 -0.35 -4.24
N GLU A 69 10.62 0.84 -4.47
CA GLU A 69 12.04 1.14 -4.34
C GLU A 69 12.56 0.82 -2.94
N ARG A 70 11.83 1.17 -1.86
CA ARG A 70 12.21 0.83 -0.48
C ARG A 70 12.41 -0.68 -0.27
N PHE A 71 11.52 -1.51 -0.83
CA PHE A 71 11.68 -2.97 -0.76
C PHE A 71 12.79 -3.44 -1.68
N ALA A 72 12.86 -2.89 -2.88
CA ALA A 72 13.87 -3.22 -3.85
C ALA A 72 15.26 -3.00 -3.22
N GLU A 73 15.58 -1.78 -2.76
CA GLU A 73 16.81 -1.39 -2.03
C GLU A 73 17.16 -2.29 -0.85
N ALA A 74 16.16 -2.81 -0.14
CA ALA A 74 16.35 -3.79 0.93
C ALA A 74 16.77 -5.20 0.44
N GLY A 75 16.85 -5.42 -0.88
CA GLY A 75 17.32 -6.67 -1.50
C GLY A 75 16.21 -7.62 -1.93
N PHE A 76 14.94 -7.20 -1.91
CA PHE A 76 13.83 -8.02 -2.39
C PHE A 76 13.78 -8.04 -3.93
N ASP A 77 13.62 -9.23 -4.53
CA ASP A 77 13.61 -9.49 -5.98
C ASP A 77 12.24 -9.94 -6.53
N ARG A 78 11.28 -10.16 -5.64
CA ARG A 78 9.89 -10.55 -5.92
C ARG A 78 8.98 -9.70 -5.05
N LEU A 79 8.35 -8.71 -5.66
CA LEU A 79 7.42 -7.81 -4.98
C LEU A 79 5.98 -8.29 -5.19
N ALA A 80 5.29 -8.62 -4.10
CA ALA A 80 3.84 -8.88 -4.11
C ALA A 80 3.11 -7.57 -3.82
N LEU A 81 2.19 -7.16 -4.69
CA LEU A 81 1.43 -5.93 -4.55
C LEU A 81 0.08 -6.23 -3.88
N ILE A 82 -0.32 -5.35 -2.96
CA ILE A 82 -1.66 -5.40 -2.35
C ILE A 82 -2.31 -4.06 -2.64
N ASN A 83 -3.49 -4.07 -3.26
CA ASN A 83 -4.29 -2.87 -3.49
C ASN A 83 -5.36 -2.73 -2.40
N ALA A 84 -5.33 -1.61 -1.70
CA ALA A 84 -6.33 -1.17 -0.73
C ALA A 84 -7.23 -0.05 -1.26
N GLY A 85 -7.12 0.27 -2.55
CA GLY A 85 -7.97 1.22 -3.25
C GLY A 85 -9.40 0.72 -3.44
N PRO A 86 -10.37 1.62 -3.71
CA PRO A 86 -11.78 1.28 -3.82
C PRO A 86 -12.17 0.60 -5.14
N ASP A 87 -11.33 0.69 -6.18
CA ASP A 87 -11.61 0.19 -7.53
C ASP A 87 -10.53 -0.83 -7.99
N PRO A 88 -10.79 -2.14 -7.85
CA PRO A 88 -9.87 -3.19 -8.28
C PRO A 88 -9.65 -3.23 -9.80
N GLU A 89 -10.69 -3.07 -10.61
CA GLU A 89 -10.63 -3.09 -12.07
C GLU A 89 -9.79 -1.92 -12.61
N GLY A 90 -10.01 -0.72 -12.07
CA GLY A 90 -9.20 0.44 -12.39
C GLY A 90 -7.73 0.26 -11.96
N PHE A 91 -7.48 -0.35 -10.80
CA PHE A 91 -6.12 -0.70 -10.37
C PHE A 91 -5.43 -1.67 -11.34
N PHE A 92 -6.12 -2.72 -11.82
CA PHE A 92 -5.52 -3.64 -12.79
C PHE A 92 -5.19 -2.94 -14.10
N THR A 93 -6.08 -2.07 -14.58
CA THR A 93 -5.84 -1.25 -15.77
C THR A 93 -4.64 -0.33 -15.59
N PHE A 94 -4.56 0.37 -14.46
CA PHE A 94 -3.41 1.20 -14.09
C PHE A 94 -2.12 0.39 -13.98
N PHE A 95 -2.19 -0.79 -13.36
CA PHE A 95 -1.05 -1.68 -13.21
C PHE A 95 -0.50 -2.11 -14.57
N GLU A 96 -1.36 -2.58 -15.46
CA GLU A 96 -0.97 -3.04 -16.80
C GLU A 96 -0.32 -1.92 -17.62
N ASN A 97 -0.90 -0.72 -17.57
CA ASN A 97 -0.49 0.39 -18.43
C ASN A 97 0.69 1.19 -17.88
N GLU A 98 0.75 1.41 -16.57
CA GLU A 98 1.63 2.42 -15.96
C GLU A 98 2.63 1.84 -14.95
N LEU A 99 2.30 0.74 -14.26
CA LEU A 99 3.11 0.27 -13.12
C LEU A 99 3.91 -1.00 -13.39
N ALA A 100 3.43 -1.91 -14.24
CA ALA A 100 4.00 -3.24 -14.42
C ALA A 100 5.45 -3.20 -14.91
N GLU A 101 5.75 -2.41 -15.95
CA GLU A 101 7.11 -2.36 -16.48
C GLU A 101 8.08 -1.58 -15.57
N PRO A 102 7.72 -0.39 -15.04
CA PRO A 102 8.58 0.30 -14.08
C PRO A 102 8.94 -0.55 -12.85
N VAL A 103 7.98 -1.31 -12.29
CA VAL A 103 8.25 -2.21 -11.16
C VAL A 103 9.19 -3.37 -11.56
N ARG A 104 9.05 -3.92 -12.77
CA ARG A 104 9.95 -4.99 -13.26
C ARG A 104 11.38 -4.51 -13.44
N GLU A 105 11.57 -3.28 -13.91
CA GLU A 105 12.90 -2.71 -14.09
C GLU A 105 13.64 -2.54 -12.76
N LEU A 106 12.93 -2.17 -11.68
CA LEU A 106 13.50 -2.12 -10.31
C LEU A 106 14.01 -3.48 -9.82
N ALA A 107 13.42 -4.58 -10.30
CA ALA A 107 13.84 -5.94 -9.96
C ALA A 107 14.96 -6.47 -10.88
N ARG A 108 15.07 -5.97 -12.12
CA ARG A 108 16.08 -6.39 -13.11
C ARG A 108 17.43 -5.70 -12.96
N GLY A 109 17.47 -4.48 -12.42
CA GLY A 109 18.68 -3.69 -12.26
C GLY A 109 19.68 -4.19 -11.21
N ARG A 110 19.56 -5.45 -10.74
CA ARG A 110 20.43 -6.07 -9.74
C ARG A 110 20.86 -7.47 -10.14
#